data_AF-A0A3D4HII3-F1
#
_entry.id   AF-A0A3D4HII3-F1
#
_cell.length_a   1.000
_cell.length_b   1.000
_cell.length_c   1.000
_cell.angle_alpha   90.00
_cell.angle_beta   90.00
_cell.angle_gamma   90.00
#
_symmetry.space_group_name_H-M   'P 1'
#
loop_
_entity.id
_entity.type
_entity.pdbx_description
1 polymer ?
#
loop_
_entity_poly.entity_id
_entity_poly.type
_entity_poly.pdbx_seq_one_letter_code
_entity_poly.pdbx_strand_id
1 'polypeptide(L)'
;MPEATLAPTPVYNKNHPFMASLVERRALSKPGSLKNTQHVVVSFAGSGLTYTCGDSLGVWPENDPELVTLLINTLCISGGLQVVLPKFETSVSLQEAFLKHLSLMSPAKKAFEWLLPQLKDLDEQARLKSLLSPEAAEELKAYVSTHDWVDFFTDFPSAIPGLNIQELVEHMRRMVPRLYSIASSPTKYPEEVHLTVAVVNEEHRGRVRKGVATTYLAERAPLNTPALPVFMAKSPFSLPEDDTVDVIMVGPGTGVAPFRGFLQERIARGATGRNWLFFGEQHKACDYLYEEELTAWESSKDLYRLDLAFSRDQDHKIYVQHKMLENAAELWVWLQGGAHFYVCGDAAYMAKDVDRALHQICEEQGRMNAEEAIQFIKDLRKSKRYQRDVY
;
A
#
# COMPACT_ATOMS: atom_id res chain seq x y z
N MET A 1 -27.56 -35.09 -9.60
CA MET A 1 -26.35 -34.25 -9.39
C MET A 1 -26.84 -32.93 -8.83
N PRO A 2 -26.31 -32.43 -7.70
CA PRO A 2 -26.71 -31.11 -7.26
C PRO A 2 -26.13 -30.10 -8.25
N GLU A 3 -27.00 -29.25 -8.80
CA GLU A 3 -26.61 -28.10 -9.60
C GLU A 3 -25.69 -27.23 -8.75
N ALA A 4 -24.45 -27.04 -9.22
CA ALA A 4 -23.57 -26.04 -8.68
C ALA A 4 -24.21 -24.67 -8.98
N THR A 5 -24.89 -24.10 -7.99
CA THR A 5 -25.32 -22.71 -8.03
C THR A 5 -24.08 -21.86 -8.22
N LEU A 6 -23.92 -21.30 -9.43
CA LEU A 6 -22.90 -20.31 -9.74
C LEU A 6 -23.05 -19.17 -8.73
N ALA A 7 -22.00 -18.91 -7.96
CA ALA A 7 -21.97 -17.78 -7.05
C ALA A 7 -22.29 -16.50 -7.86
N PRO A 8 -23.17 -15.61 -7.38
CA PRO A 8 -23.54 -14.41 -8.11
C PRO A 8 -22.29 -13.57 -8.37
N THR A 9 -22.15 -13.05 -9.60
CA THR A 9 -21.08 -12.13 -9.96
C THR A 9 -21.10 -10.94 -8.98
N PRO A 10 -19.97 -10.58 -8.35
CA PRO A 10 -19.95 -9.46 -7.42
C PRO A 10 -20.40 -8.19 -8.15
N VAL A 11 -21.45 -7.55 -7.62
CA VAL A 11 -22.08 -6.34 -8.18
C VAL A 11 -21.06 -5.22 -8.36
N TYR A 12 -20.09 -5.13 -7.44
CA TYR A 12 -19.02 -4.14 -7.46
C TYR A 12 -17.66 -4.82 -7.63
N ASN A 13 -16.84 -4.24 -8.50
CA ASN A 13 -15.50 -4.73 -8.81
C ASN A 13 -14.61 -3.56 -9.25
N LYS A 14 -13.35 -3.83 -9.61
CA LYS A 14 -12.40 -2.80 -10.03
C LYS A 14 -12.92 -1.87 -11.12
N ASN A 15 -13.69 -2.38 -12.09
CA ASN A 15 -14.21 -1.61 -13.22
C ASN A 15 -15.56 -0.95 -12.91
N HIS A 16 -16.27 -1.44 -11.90
CA HIS A 16 -17.54 -0.91 -11.40
C HIS A 16 -17.44 -0.76 -9.88
N PRO A 17 -16.67 0.22 -9.37
CA PRO A 17 -16.46 0.39 -7.94
C PRO A 17 -17.75 0.87 -7.23
N PHE A 18 -17.88 0.52 -5.96
CA PHE A 18 -18.92 1.06 -5.09
C PHE A 18 -18.53 2.46 -4.60
N MET A 19 -19.47 3.40 -4.55
CA MET A 19 -19.25 4.73 -3.99
C MET A 19 -19.42 4.68 -2.47
N ALA A 20 -18.33 4.39 -1.76
CA ALA A 20 -18.27 4.29 -0.31
C ALA A 20 -18.15 5.67 0.38
N SER A 21 -18.43 5.68 1.67
CA SER A 21 -18.24 6.84 2.54
C SER A 21 -17.03 6.64 3.46
N LEU A 22 -16.15 7.62 3.52
CA LEU A 22 -15.12 7.68 4.56
C LEU A 22 -15.79 8.20 5.84
N VAL A 23 -15.85 7.40 6.90
CA VAL A 23 -16.63 7.72 8.12
C VAL A 23 -15.76 8.11 9.31
N GLU A 24 -14.52 7.65 9.36
CA GLU A 24 -13.53 8.09 10.34
C GLU A 24 -12.19 8.35 9.66
N ARG A 25 -11.53 9.41 10.13
CA ARG A 25 -10.12 9.68 9.89
C ARG A 25 -9.50 10.16 11.19
N ARG A 26 -8.45 9.47 11.65
CA ARG A 26 -7.79 9.83 12.91
C ARG A 26 -6.29 9.52 12.86
N ALA A 27 -5.48 10.41 13.40
CA ALA A 27 -4.05 10.20 13.51
C ALA A 27 -3.72 9.03 14.45
N LEU A 28 -2.83 8.15 14.01
CA LEU A 28 -2.20 7.10 14.82
C LEU A 28 -0.81 7.53 15.29
N SER A 29 -0.07 8.25 14.44
CA SER A 29 1.17 8.92 14.83
C SER A 29 0.85 10.12 15.73
N LYS A 30 1.55 10.25 16.86
CA LYS A 30 1.38 11.33 17.84
C LYS A 30 2.32 12.52 17.51
N PRO A 31 2.11 13.71 18.11
CA PRO A 31 3.03 14.84 17.95
C PRO A 31 4.49 14.45 18.23
N GLY A 32 5.40 14.95 17.39
CA GLY A 32 6.83 14.59 17.42
C GLY A 32 7.23 13.44 16.50
N SER A 33 6.25 12.75 15.87
CA SER A 33 6.55 11.81 14.79
C SER A 33 7.05 12.54 13.54
N LEU A 34 8.01 11.93 12.84
CA LEU A 34 8.43 12.34 11.50
C LEU A 34 7.51 11.78 10.40
N LYS A 35 6.55 10.94 10.78
CA LYS A 35 5.57 10.33 9.90
C LYS A 35 4.20 10.90 10.19
N ASN A 36 3.32 10.66 9.24
CA ASN A 36 1.90 10.91 9.39
C ASN A 36 1.18 9.60 9.03
N THR A 37 0.76 8.84 10.04
CA THR A 37 0.03 7.59 9.87
C THR A 37 -1.39 7.77 10.38
N GLN A 38 -2.36 7.41 9.54
CA GLN A 38 -3.78 7.62 9.78
C GLN A 38 -4.51 6.27 9.91
N HIS A 39 -5.43 6.21 10.86
CA HIS A 39 -6.54 5.28 10.86
C HIS A 39 -7.65 5.85 9.98
N VAL A 40 -8.14 5.06 9.03
CA VAL A 40 -9.23 5.46 8.14
C VAL A 40 -10.29 4.37 8.16
N VAL A 41 -11.56 4.75 8.35
CA VAL A 41 -12.69 3.81 8.26
C VAL A 41 -13.52 4.15 7.04
N VAL A 42 -13.80 3.13 6.23
CA VAL A 42 -14.58 3.24 5.01
C VAL A 42 -15.82 2.36 5.16
N SER A 43 -16.99 3.00 5.18
CA SER A 43 -18.28 2.32 5.19
C SER A 43 -18.73 1.99 3.77
N PHE A 44 -19.10 0.73 3.57
CA PHE A 44 -19.70 0.21 2.35
C PHE A 44 -21.12 -0.34 2.61
N ALA A 45 -21.79 0.15 3.65
CA ALA A 45 -23.14 -0.25 4.02
C ALA A 45 -24.12 -0.18 2.83
N GLY A 46 -24.98 -1.20 2.71
CA GLY A 46 -25.93 -1.32 1.61
C GLY A 46 -25.34 -1.73 0.26
N SER A 47 -24.02 -1.91 0.14
CA SER A 47 -23.40 -2.38 -1.13
C SER A 47 -23.51 -3.90 -1.35
N GLY A 48 -23.73 -4.68 -0.29
CA GLY A 48 -23.62 -6.15 -0.34
C GLY A 48 -22.19 -6.66 -0.56
N LEU A 49 -21.18 -5.79 -0.51
CA LEU A 49 -19.77 -6.22 -0.49
C LEU A 49 -19.47 -7.03 0.77
N THR A 50 -18.58 -8.01 0.63
CA THR A 50 -18.09 -8.81 1.75
C THR A 50 -16.58 -8.97 1.66
N TYR A 51 -15.93 -9.05 2.82
CA TYR A 51 -14.50 -9.23 2.92
C TYR A 51 -14.14 -10.29 3.97
N THR A 52 -12.94 -10.83 3.84
CA THR A 52 -12.32 -11.71 4.84
C THR A 52 -11.05 -11.05 5.37
N CYS A 53 -10.66 -11.41 6.59
CA CYS A 53 -9.40 -10.94 7.15
C CYS A 53 -8.23 -11.24 6.22
N GLY A 54 -7.43 -10.21 5.92
CA GLY A 54 -6.29 -10.28 5.00
C GLY A 54 -6.59 -9.92 3.55
N ASP A 55 -7.87 -9.70 3.20
CA ASP A 55 -8.25 -9.00 1.96
C ASP A 55 -7.70 -7.56 1.96
N SER A 56 -7.69 -6.95 0.76
CA SER A 56 -7.37 -5.54 0.58
C SER A 56 -8.58 -4.74 0.08
N LEU A 57 -8.67 -3.47 0.47
CA LEU A 57 -9.56 -2.51 -0.16
C LEU A 57 -8.82 -1.81 -1.30
N GLY A 58 -9.36 -1.90 -2.51
CA GLY A 58 -8.92 -1.07 -3.62
C GLY A 58 -9.63 0.27 -3.61
N VAL A 59 -8.87 1.35 -3.57
CA VAL A 59 -9.36 2.73 -3.56
C VAL A 59 -8.96 3.42 -4.85
N TRP A 60 -9.92 4.02 -5.54
CA TRP A 60 -9.67 4.96 -6.64
C TRP A 60 -9.49 6.37 -6.07
N PRO A 61 -8.26 6.92 -6.07
CA PRO A 61 -8.02 8.23 -5.47
C PRO A 61 -8.31 9.36 -6.49
N GLU A 62 -8.12 10.60 -6.05
CA GLU A 62 -8.05 11.77 -6.94
C GLU A 62 -6.69 12.48 -6.77
N ASN A 63 -6.15 13.06 -7.84
CA ASN A 63 -4.99 13.93 -7.77
C ASN A 63 -5.27 15.17 -6.92
N ASP A 64 -4.22 15.82 -6.42
CA ASP A 64 -4.35 17.09 -5.71
C ASP A 64 -4.88 18.17 -6.68
N PRO A 65 -6.01 18.83 -6.39
CA PRO A 65 -6.51 19.94 -7.20
C PRO A 65 -5.46 21.03 -7.44
N GLU A 66 -4.57 21.30 -6.47
CA GLU A 66 -3.49 22.28 -6.63
C GLU A 66 -2.49 21.84 -7.69
N LEU A 67 -2.13 20.56 -7.74
CA LEU A 67 -1.24 20.01 -8.77
C LEU A 67 -1.90 20.02 -10.15
N VAL A 68 -3.21 19.74 -10.22
CA VAL A 68 -4.00 19.84 -11.46
C VAL A 68 -3.98 21.27 -11.98
N THR A 69 -4.27 22.26 -11.13
CA THR A 69 -4.23 23.68 -11.49
C THR A 69 -2.82 24.10 -11.91
N LEU A 70 -1.79 23.66 -11.18
CA LEU A 70 -0.40 23.96 -11.52
C LEU A 70 -0.05 23.44 -12.93
N LEU A 71 -0.41 22.20 -13.25
CA LEU A 71 -0.15 21.62 -14.57
C LEU A 71 -0.90 22.36 -15.69
N ILE A 72 -2.18 22.70 -15.48
CA ILE A 72 -2.96 23.48 -16.45
C ILE A 72 -2.29 24.83 -16.72
N ASN A 73 -1.81 25.50 -15.67
CA ASN A 73 -1.11 26.78 -15.78
C ASN A 73 0.24 26.62 -16.48
N THR A 74 1.03 25.59 -16.14
CA THR A 74 2.31 25.28 -16.82
C THR A 74 2.11 25.07 -18.32
N LEU A 75 1.02 24.38 -18.70
CA LEU A 75 0.70 24.12 -20.10
C LEU A 75 0.07 25.33 -20.82
N CYS A 76 -0.28 26.40 -20.10
CA CYS A 76 -0.94 27.60 -20.64
C CYS A 76 -2.24 27.28 -21.41
N ILE A 77 -3.06 26.35 -20.89
CA ILE A 77 -4.31 25.89 -21.52
C ILE A 77 -5.53 26.09 -20.62
N SER A 78 -6.73 25.98 -21.20
CA SER A 78 -7.97 25.98 -20.43
C SER A 78 -8.29 24.60 -19.88
N GLY A 79 -8.56 24.50 -18.57
CA GLY A 79 -9.04 23.27 -17.94
C GLY A 79 -10.40 22.78 -18.45
N GLY A 80 -11.19 23.67 -19.06
CA GLY A 80 -12.48 23.35 -19.68
C GLY A 80 -12.38 22.69 -21.06
N LEU A 81 -11.17 22.58 -21.63
CA LEU A 81 -10.96 21.92 -22.91
C LEU A 81 -11.49 20.48 -22.86
N GLN A 82 -12.21 20.07 -23.89
CA GLN A 82 -12.77 18.72 -23.98
C GLN A 82 -11.74 17.76 -24.57
N VAL A 83 -11.55 16.63 -23.91
CA VAL A 83 -10.66 15.55 -24.36
C VAL A 83 -11.38 14.21 -24.29
N VAL A 84 -11.01 13.30 -25.20
CA VAL A 84 -11.54 11.93 -25.19
C VAL A 84 -10.47 11.01 -24.63
N LEU A 85 -10.79 10.33 -23.54
CA LEU A 85 -9.88 9.39 -22.92
C LEU A 85 -10.01 8.01 -23.57
N PRO A 86 -8.92 7.23 -23.70
CA PRO A 86 -9.04 5.87 -24.19
C PRO A 86 -10.05 5.06 -23.38
N LYS A 87 -10.98 4.37 -24.08
CA LYS A 87 -12.11 3.60 -23.52
C LYS A 87 -13.24 4.42 -22.90
N PHE A 88 -13.25 5.74 -23.08
CA PHE A 88 -14.40 6.57 -22.73
C PHE A 88 -15.24 6.77 -23.99
N GLU A 89 -16.56 6.65 -23.87
CA GLU A 89 -17.49 6.88 -24.98
C GLU A 89 -17.80 8.38 -25.18
N THR A 90 -17.52 9.19 -24.16
CA THR A 90 -17.80 10.63 -24.13
C THR A 90 -16.55 11.42 -23.77
N SER A 91 -16.53 12.69 -24.18
CA SER A 91 -15.48 13.62 -23.78
C SER A 91 -15.68 14.08 -22.33
N VAL A 92 -14.57 14.36 -21.66
CA VAL A 92 -14.54 14.99 -20.34
C VAL A 92 -13.75 16.28 -20.40
N SER A 93 -13.92 17.16 -19.40
CA SER A 93 -13.03 18.31 -19.28
C SER A 93 -11.59 17.86 -18.96
N LEU A 94 -10.60 18.60 -19.44
CA LEU A 94 -9.20 18.32 -19.16
C LEU A 94 -8.91 18.36 -17.65
N GLN A 95 -9.56 19.27 -16.94
CA GLN A 95 -9.49 19.34 -15.48
C GLN A 95 -9.96 18.03 -14.83
N GLU A 96 -11.08 17.45 -15.29
CA GLU A 96 -11.56 16.16 -14.79
C GLU A 96 -10.63 15.01 -15.19
N ALA A 97 -10.13 15.00 -16.43
CA ALA A 97 -9.16 14.01 -16.90
C ALA A 97 -7.91 13.97 -16.00
N PHE A 98 -7.33 15.14 -15.71
CA PHE A 98 -6.19 15.27 -14.81
C PHE A 98 -6.53 14.97 -13.35
N LEU A 99 -7.73 15.33 -12.88
CA LEU A 99 -8.09 15.09 -11.49
C LEU A 99 -8.31 13.59 -11.18
N LYS A 100 -9.05 12.89 -12.05
CA LYS A 100 -9.62 11.56 -11.71
C LYS A 100 -9.08 10.40 -12.53
N HIS A 101 -8.50 10.66 -13.70
CA HIS A 101 -8.34 9.62 -14.71
C HIS A 101 -6.91 9.39 -15.17
N LEU A 102 -6.03 10.37 -14.99
CA LEU A 102 -4.64 10.33 -15.44
C LEU A 102 -3.68 10.42 -14.24
N SER A 103 -2.56 9.70 -14.34
CA SER A 103 -1.45 9.86 -13.41
C SER A 103 -0.67 11.11 -13.77
N LEU A 104 -0.60 12.06 -12.84
CA LEU A 104 0.24 13.25 -12.99
C LEU A 104 1.70 13.00 -12.59
N MET A 105 1.99 11.83 -12.03
CA MET A 105 3.34 11.42 -11.61
C MET A 105 4.01 10.55 -12.68
N SER A 106 5.35 10.61 -12.72
CA SER A 106 6.21 9.68 -13.44
C SER A 106 5.86 9.51 -14.93
N PRO A 107 6.09 10.55 -15.76
CA PRO A 107 5.94 10.45 -17.21
C PRO A 107 6.66 9.21 -17.74
N ALA A 108 6.00 8.41 -18.58
CA ALA A 108 6.59 7.16 -19.07
C ALA A 108 7.59 7.44 -20.19
N LYS A 109 8.58 6.56 -20.42
CA LYS A 109 9.53 6.66 -21.56
C LYS A 109 8.85 7.01 -22.90
N LYS A 110 7.68 6.42 -23.19
CA LYS A 110 6.90 6.72 -24.41
C LYS A 110 6.52 8.19 -24.57
N ALA A 111 6.29 8.92 -23.47
CA ALA A 111 6.04 10.35 -23.51
C ALA A 111 7.27 11.15 -23.96
N PHE A 112 8.47 10.73 -23.55
CA PHE A 112 9.74 11.33 -23.98
C PHE A 112 9.95 11.11 -25.48
N GLU A 113 9.71 9.88 -25.95
CA GLU A 113 9.81 9.53 -27.38
C GLU A 113 8.82 10.33 -28.24
N TRP A 114 7.58 10.48 -27.76
CA TRP A 114 6.54 11.28 -28.42
C TRP A 114 6.84 12.78 -28.43
N LEU A 115 7.39 13.32 -27.34
CA LEU A 115 7.68 14.76 -27.23
C LEU A 115 8.88 15.18 -28.07
N LEU A 116 9.87 14.30 -28.23
CA LEU A 116 11.13 14.61 -28.90
C LEU A 116 10.99 15.29 -30.28
N PRO A 117 10.18 14.81 -31.23
CA PRO A 117 9.99 15.48 -32.52
C PRO A 117 9.25 16.82 -32.43
N GLN A 118 8.61 17.14 -31.30
CA GLN A 118 7.82 18.36 -31.09
C GLN A 118 8.66 19.50 -30.48
N LEU A 119 9.82 19.20 -29.91
CA LEU A 119 10.71 20.19 -29.30
C LEU A 119 11.27 21.14 -30.34
N LYS A 120 11.20 22.45 -30.07
CA LYS A 120 11.69 23.50 -30.98
C LYS A 120 13.09 23.98 -30.62
N ASP A 121 13.46 23.84 -29.35
CA ASP A 121 14.78 24.21 -28.85
C ASP A 121 15.78 23.06 -29.06
N LEU A 122 16.96 23.39 -29.62
CA LEU A 122 17.98 22.40 -29.97
C LEU A 122 18.68 21.81 -28.75
N ASP A 123 18.83 22.58 -27.67
CA ASP A 123 19.45 22.11 -26.43
C ASP A 123 18.51 21.17 -25.67
N GLU A 124 17.21 21.50 -25.63
CA GLU A 124 16.16 20.60 -25.13
C GLU A 124 16.12 19.29 -25.91
N GLN A 125 16.18 19.34 -27.25
CA GLN A 125 16.25 18.15 -28.10
C GLN A 125 17.48 17.29 -27.80
N ALA A 126 18.65 17.91 -27.66
CA ALA A 126 19.89 17.20 -27.36
C ALA A 126 19.82 16.52 -25.99
N ARG A 127 19.32 17.23 -24.96
CA ARG A 127 19.14 16.67 -23.61
C ARG A 127 18.15 15.51 -23.61
N LEU A 128 17.01 15.65 -24.29
CA LEU A 128 16.00 14.59 -24.36
C LEU A 128 16.50 13.36 -25.13
N LYS A 129 17.25 13.55 -26.23
CA LYS A 129 17.92 12.46 -26.96
C LYS A 129 18.93 11.73 -26.09
N SER A 130 19.75 12.47 -25.34
CA SER A 130 20.73 11.89 -24.41
C SER A 130 20.04 11.01 -23.38
N LEU A 131 18.96 11.50 -22.76
CA LEU A 131 18.20 10.76 -21.75
C LEU A 131 17.50 9.51 -22.32
N LEU A 132 17.18 9.51 -23.61
CA LEU A 132 16.55 8.37 -24.30
C LEU A 132 17.56 7.31 -24.80
N SER A 133 18.87 7.58 -24.70
CA SER A 133 19.92 6.64 -25.13
C SER A 133 19.91 5.34 -24.30
N PRO A 134 20.30 4.20 -24.87
CA PRO A 134 20.44 2.94 -24.12
C PRO A 134 21.36 3.06 -22.91
N GLU A 135 22.41 3.88 -23.01
CA GLU A 135 23.42 4.09 -21.97
C GLU A 135 22.86 4.88 -20.78
N ALA A 136 21.82 5.70 -21.00
CA ALA A 136 21.17 6.53 -19.98
C ALA A 136 19.99 5.84 -19.27
N ALA A 137 19.86 4.50 -19.34
CA ALA A 137 18.70 3.79 -18.81
C ALA A 137 18.44 4.04 -17.29
N GLU A 138 19.49 4.04 -16.47
CA GLU A 138 19.35 4.34 -15.03
C GLU A 138 19.09 5.82 -14.76
N GLU A 139 19.64 6.73 -15.58
CA GLU A 139 19.35 8.16 -15.50
C GLU A 139 17.89 8.45 -15.84
N LEU A 140 17.36 7.87 -16.92
CA LEU A 140 15.96 7.97 -17.29
C LEU A 140 15.06 7.40 -16.19
N LYS A 141 15.43 6.27 -15.60
CA LYS A 141 14.67 5.67 -14.49
C LYS A 141 14.65 6.60 -13.26
N ALA A 142 15.80 7.19 -12.91
CA ALA A 142 15.90 8.17 -11.84
C ALA A 142 15.09 9.44 -12.15
N TYR A 143 15.11 9.90 -13.40
CA TYR A 143 14.28 11.02 -13.85
C TYR A 143 12.80 10.68 -13.67
N VAL A 144 12.33 9.55 -14.19
CA VAL A 144 10.92 9.15 -14.11
C VAL A 144 10.43 8.94 -12.67
N SER A 145 11.27 8.45 -11.75
CA SER A 145 10.89 8.32 -10.33
C SER A 145 10.83 9.67 -9.60
N THR A 146 11.61 10.65 -10.06
CA THR A 146 11.76 11.96 -9.43
C THR A 146 11.14 13.10 -10.21
N HIS A 147 10.30 12.86 -11.22
CA HIS A 147 9.60 13.90 -12.00
C HIS A 147 8.09 13.65 -12.13
N ASP A 148 7.31 14.72 -12.03
CA ASP A 148 5.90 14.76 -12.43
C ASP A 148 5.74 15.47 -13.77
N TRP A 149 4.51 15.57 -14.29
CA TRP A 149 4.26 16.24 -15.57
C TRP A 149 4.50 17.75 -15.54
N VAL A 150 4.41 18.41 -14.37
CA VAL A 150 4.76 19.82 -14.22
C VAL A 150 6.26 20.00 -14.44
N ASP A 151 7.09 19.19 -13.78
CA ASP A 151 8.54 19.28 -13.94
C ASP A 151 8.96 18.92 -15.37
N PHE A 152 8.31 17.93 -15.98
CA PHE A 152 8.61 17.53 -17.36
C PHE A 152 8.40 18.69 -18.34
N PHE A 153 7.27 19.41 -18.27
CA PHE A 153 7.03 20.56 -19.12
C PHE A 153 7.79 21.83 -18.69
N THR A 154 8.26 21.88 -17.44
CA THR A 154 9.18 22.94 -16.97
C THR A 154 10.59 22.71 -17.51
N ASP A 155 11.03 21.47 -17.59
CA ASP A 155 12.32 21.11 -18.17
C ASP A 155 12.28 21.31 -19.69
N PHE A 156 11.19 20.94 -20.37
CA PHE A 156 11.05 21.00 -21.85
C PHE A 156 9.96 21.99 -22.32
N PRO A 157 10.08 23.30 -22.01
CA PRO A 157 9.04 24.28 -22.31
C PRO A 157 8.84 24.53 -23.80
N SER A 158 9.83 24.25 -24.66
CA SER A 158 9.69 24.44 -26.11
C SER A 158 8.64 23.53 -26.76
N ALA A 159 8.21 22.47 -26.06
CA ALA A 159 7.11 21.60 -26.50
C ALA A 159 5.72 22.22 -26.32
N ILE A 160 5.56 23.19 -25.41
CA ILE A 160 4.24 23.71 -25.03
C ILE A 160 3.56 24.47 -26.19
N PRO A 161 4.27 25.35 -26.95
CA PRO A 161 3.63 26.07 -28.05
C PRO A 161 3.21 25.13 -29.20
N GLY A 162 1.90 24.93 -29.37
CA GLY A 162 1.34 24.03 -30.38
C GLY A 162 1.19 22.58 -29.91
N LEU A 163 1.33 22.32 -28.61
CA LEU A 163 1.13 20.99 -28.01
C LEU A 163 -0.28 20.47 -28.33
N ASN A 164 -0.35 19.27 -28.89
CA ASN A 164 -1.62 18.57 -29.09
C ASN A 164 -2.08 17.96 -27.76
N ILE A 165 -3.10 18.57 -27.14
CA ILE A 165 -3.61 18.13 -25.83
C ILE A 165 -4.30 16.76 -25.89
N GLN A 166 -4.91 16.41 -27.02
CA GLN A 166 -5.51 15.10 -27.21
C GLN A 166 -4.42 14.01 -27.23
N GLU A 167 -3.32 14.24 -27.94
CA GLU A 167 -2.18 13.31 -27.93
C GLU A 167 -1.51 13.25 -26.54
N LEU A 168 -1.42 14.37 -25.82
CA LEU A 168 -0.88 14.37 -24.45
C LEU A 168 -1.64 13.39 -23.56
N VAL A 169 -2.97 13.48 -23.52
CA VAL A 169 -3.78 12.61 -22.64
C VAL A 169 -3.73 11.14 -23.05
N GLU A 170 -3.43 10.84 -24.32
CA GLU A 170 -3.22 9.48 -24.84
C GLU A 170 -1.86 8.90 -24.42
N HIS A 171 -0.83 9.74 -24.23
CA HIS A 171 0.50 9.32 -23.76
C HIS A 171 0.62 9.27 -22.23
N MET A 172 -0.30 9.90 -21.51
CA MET A 172 -0.37 9.85 -20.05
C MET A 172 -0.85 8.47 -19.56
N ARG A 173 -0.23 7.99 -18.48
CA ARG A 173 -0.69 6.76 -17.82
C ARG A 173 -2.06 7.00 -17.19
N ARG A 174 -2.91 5.97 -17.24
CA ARG A 174 -4.18 5.97 -16.49
C ARG A 174 -3.90 5.97 -15.00
N MET A 175 -4.75 6.65 -14.24
CA MET A 175 -4.81 6.47 -12.80
C MET A 175 -5.13 5.00 -12.51
N VAL A 176 -4.52 4.47 -11.46
CA VAL A 176 -4.73 3.10 -10.99
C VAL A 176 -5.20 3.14 -9.54
N PRO A 177 -6.03 2.18 -9.10
CA PRO A 177 -6.45 2.12 -7.71
C PRO A 177 -5.25 1.72 -6.85
N ARG A 178 -5.27 2.17 -5.59
CA ARG A 178 -4.29 1.76 -4.58
C ARG A 178 -4.93 0.72 -3.67
N LEU A 179 -4.23 -0.39 -3.44
CA LEU A 179 -4.67 -1.43 -2.52
C LEU A 179 -4.15 -1.12 -1.12
N TYR A 180 -5.00 -1.34 -0.12
CA TYR A 180 -4.66 -1.24 1.30
C TYR A 180 -5.12 -2.51 2.02
N SER A 181 -4.21 -3.17 2.74
CA SER A 181 -4.55 -4.33 3.57
C SER A 181 -5.57 -3.92 4.64
N ILE A 182 -6.68 -4.66 4.73
CA ILE A 182 -7.78 -4.33 5.64
C ILE A 182 -7.36 -4.63 7.09
N ALA A 183 -7.55 -3.65 7.96
CA ALA A 183 -7.17 -3.65 9.37
C ALA A 183 -8.33 -3.87 10.35
N SER A 184 -9.43 -4.46 9.86
CA SER A 184 -10.62 -4.81 10.63
C SER A 184 -11.04 -6.25 10.39
N SER A 185 -11.82 -6.77 11.32
CA SER A 185 -12.50 -8.06 11.22
C SER A 185 -13.91 -7.89 10.65
N PRO A 186 -14.35 -8.72 9.68
CA PRO A 186 -15.73 -8.70 9.18
C PRO A 186 -16.75 -9.15 10.25
N THR A 187 -16.34 -9.97 11.22
CA THR A 187 -17.20 -10.37 12.35
C THR A 187 -17.52 -9.18 13.25
N LYS A 188 -16.56 -8.26 13.44
CA LYS A 188 -16.75 -7.05 14.24
C LYS A 188 -17.34 -5.89 13.43
N TYR A 189 -16.95 -5.77 12.17
CA TYR A 189 -17.32 -4.68 11.25
C TYR A 189 -17.76 -5.26 9.90
N PRO A 190 -19.01 -5.72 9.78
CA PRO A 190 -19.48 -6.42 8.58
C PRO A 190 -19.67 -5.50 7.36
N GLU A 191 -19.93 -4.20 7.59
CA GLU A 191 -20.22 -3.20 6.56
C GLU A 191 -19.19 -2.06 6.50
N GLU A 192 -18.07 -2.21 7.21
CA GLU A 192 -16.99 -1.23 7.23
C GLU A 192 -15.63 -1.91 7.17
N VAL A 193 -14.67 -1.27 6.53
CA VAL A 193 -13.27 -1.67 6.57
C VAL A 193 -12.42 -0.57 7.17
N HIS A 194 -11.43 -0.97 7.96
CA HIS A 194 -10.47 -0.06 8.56
C HIS A 194 -9.15 -0.17 7.80
N LEU A 195 -8.45 0.95 7.61
CA LEU A 195 -7.18 1.02 6.91
C LEU A 195 -6.14 1.68 7.82
N THR A 196 -4.88 1.28 7.66
CA THR A 196 -3.73 1.94 8.30
C THR A 196 -2.89 2.58 7.20
N VAL A 197 -2.97 3.91 7.08
CA VAL A 197 -2.46 4.66 5.92
C VAL A 197 -1.28 5.53 6.34
N ALA A 198 -0.08 5.19 5.90
CA ALA A 198 1.08 6.10 5.99
C ALA A 198 1.01 7.13 4.87
N VAL A 199 0.95 8.41 5.23
CA VAL A 199 0.97 9.53 4.29
C VAL A 199 2.37 9.64 3.69
N VAL A 200 2.41 9.71 2.36
CA VAL A 200 3.65 9.82 1.60
C VAL A 200 3.78 11.27 1.18
N ASN A 201 4.81 11.93 1.70
CA ASN A 201 5.23 13.26 1.30
C ASN A 201 6.73 13.22 1.08
N GLU A 202 7.18 13.57 -0.13
CA GLU A 202 8.60 13.57 -0.49
C GLU A 202 8.97 14.92 -1.08
N GLU A 203 10.08 15.51 -0.62
CA GLU A 203 10.59 16.73 -1.23
C GLU A 203 11.41 16.39 -2.47
N HIS A 204 10.96 16.90 -3.62
CA HIS A 204 11.66 16.76 -4.89
C HIS A 204 11.73 18.13 -5.55
N ARG A 205 12.95 18.56 -5.92
CA ARG A 205 13.19 19.81 -6.65
C ARG A 205 12.54 21.04 -5.98
N GLY A 206 12.61 21.13 -4.65
CA GLY A 206 12.05 22.25 -3.88
C GLY A 206 10.52 22.29 -3.80
N ARG A 207 9.83 21.22 -4.23
CA ARG A 207 8.38 21.03 -4.06
C ARG A 207 8.11 19.78 -3.24
N VAL A 208 7.15 19.87 -2.33
CA VAL A 208 6.63 18.69 -1.62
C VAL A 208 5.68 17.94 -2.55
N ARG A 209 6.01 16.70 -2.86
CA ARG A 209 5.18 15.78 -3.62
C ARG A 209 4.36 14.90 -2.73
N LYS A 210 3.06 15.02 -2.92
CA LYS A 210 2.04 14.31 -2.18
C LYS A 210 1.74 12.97 -2.86
N GLY A 211 1.80 11.87 -2.12
CA GLY A 211 1.30 10.59 -2.58
C GLY A 211 -0.20 10.69 -2.87
N VAL A 212 -0.61 10.37 -4.09
CA VAL A 212 -1.99 10.61 -4.59
C VAL A 212 -3.04 10.01 -3.66
N ALA A 213 -2.98 8.69 -3.41
CA ALA A 213 -3.99 8.00 -2.62
C ALA A 213 -3.90 8.28 -1.12
N THR A 214 -2.68 8.38 -0.58
CA THR A 214 -2.48 8.53 0.85
C THR A 214 -2.87 9.93 1.32
N THR A 215 -2.50 10.99 0.59
CA THR A 215 -2.98 12.35 0.90
C THR A 215 -4.45 12.55 0.56
N TYR A 216 -4.98 11.88 -0.47
CA TYR A 216 -6.42 11.89 -0.71
C TYR A 216 -7.19 11.35 0.49
N LEU A 217 -6.82 10.15 0.98
CA LEU A 217 -7.48 9.52 2.12
C LEU A 217 -7.22 10.24 3.46
N ALA A 218 -6.07 10.89 3.63
CA ALA A 218 -5.68 11.54 4.87
C ALA A 218 -6.07 13.03 4.97
N GLU A 219 -6.36 13.69 3.85
CA GLU A 219 -6.55 15.15 3.86
C GLU A 219 -7.82 15.57 3.13
N ARG A 220 -8.11 15.00 1.95
CA ARG A 220 -9.04 15.60 0.99
C ARG A 220 -10.37 14.87 0.83
N ALA A 221 -10.41 13.56 1.00
CA ALA A 221 -11.64 12.78 0.85
C ALA A 221 -12.67 13.26 1.89
N PRO A 222 -13.91 13.60 1.49
CA PRO A 222 -14.91 14.13 2.40
C PRO A 222 -15.40 13.05 3.37
N LEU A 223 -15.62 13.45 4.62
CA LEU A 223 -16.23 12.59 5.63
C LEU A 223 -17.74 12.45 5.37
N ASN A 224 -18.28 11.26 5.65
CA ASN A 224 -19.71 10.95 5.64
C ASN A 224 -20.42 11.30 4.30
N THR A 225 -19.70 11.20 3.19
CA THR A 225 -20.22 11.43 1.85
C THR A 225 -19.85 10.26 0.94
N PRO A 226 -20.79 9.69 0.15
CA PRO A 226 -20.54 8.58 -0.76
C PRO A 226 -19.77 9.05 -2.00
N ALA A 227 -18.50 9.37 -1.82
CA ALA A 227 -17.62 9.98 -2.81
C ALA A 227 -16.34 9.16 -3.08
N LEU A 228 -16.12 8.04 -2.36
CA LEU A 228 -14.90 7.24 -2.44
C LEU A 228 -15.15 5.97 -3.27
N PRO A 229 -14.68 5.86 -4.52
CA PRO A 229 -14.90 4.66 -5.32
C PRO A 229 -13.98 3.53 -4.84
N VAL A 230 -14.57 2.42 -4.38
CA VAL A 230 -13.85 1.28 -3.80
C VAL A 230 -14.29 -0.07 -4.36
N PHE A 231 -13.44 -1.08 -4.20
CA PHE A 231 -13.76 -2.48 -4.45
C PHE A 231 -12.97 -3.40 -3.52
N MET A 232 -13.50 -4.59 -3.25
CA MET A 232 -12.78 -5.61 -2.48
C MET A 232 -11.82 -6.39 -3.38
N ALA A 233 -10.57 -6.51 -2.95
CA ALA A 233 -9.55 -7.33 -3.60
C ALA A 233 -9.25 -8.54 -2.71
N LYS A 234 -9.61 -9.73 -3.19
CA LYS A 234 -9.41 -10.98 -2.46
C LYS A 234 -7.93 -11.35 -2.39
N SER A 235 -7.51 -11.84 -1.22
CA SER A 235 -6.14 -12.23 -0.95
C SER A 235 -6.06 -13.69 -0.50
N PRO A 236 -5.00 -14.43 -0.87
CA PRO A 236 -4.71 -15.72 -0.22
C PRO A 236 -4.21 -15.53 1.22
N PHE A 237 -3.80 -14.33 1.61
CA PHE A 237 -3.32 -13.98 2.95
C PHE A 237 -4.48 -14.11 3.95
N SER A 238 -4.53 -15.20 4.72
CA SER A 238 -5.70 -15.55 5.51
C SER A 238 -5.33 -16.33 6.78
N LEU A 239 -6.18 -16.20 7.80
CA LEU A 239 -6.11 -16.98 9.03
C LEU A 239 -6.28 -18.49 8.78
N PRO A 240 -5.74 -19.37 9.64
CA PRO A 240 -6.13 -20.77 9.63
C PRO A 240 -7.64 -20.92 9.89
N GLU A 241 -8.25 -21.94 9.31
CA GLU A 241 -9.65 -22.32 9.62
C GLU A 241 -9.77 -22.95 11.01
N ASP A 242 -8.73 -23.65 11.47
CA ASP A 242 -8.66 -24.23 12.81
C ASP A 242 -8.24 -23.18 13.85
N ASP A 243 -9.19 -22.82 14.71
CA ASP A 243 -9.04 -21.82 15.76
C ASP A 243 -8.08 -22.25 16.89
N THR A 244 -7.64 -23.50 16.93
CA THR A 244 -6.64 -24.00 17.90
C THR A 244 -5.19 -23.76 17.43
N VAL A 245 -4.99 -23.43 16.15
CA VAL A 245 -3.66 -23.21 15.58
C VAL A 245 -3.07 -21.89 16.06
N ASP A 246 -1.84 -21.96 16.56
CA ASP A 246 -1.03 -20.80 16.95
C ASP A 246 -0.66 -19.94 15.71
N VAL A 247 -0.60 -18.62 15.90
CA VAL A 247 -0.20 -17.69 14.82
C VAL A 247 0.92 -16.74 15.29
N ILE A 248 1.91 -16.57 14.41
CA ILE A 248 3.03 -15.65 14.55
C ILE A 248 2.92 -14.60 13.46
N MET A 249 2.91 -13.33 13.84
CA MET A 249 2.65 -12.20 12.96
C MET A 249 3.83 -11.23 13.04
N VAL A 250 4.41 -10.87 11.90
CA VAL A 250 5.54 -9.93 11.81
C VAL A 250 5.13 -8.75 10.92
N GLY A 251 4.88 -7.60 11.53
CA GLY A 251 4.29 -6.44 10.85
C GLY A 251 4.74 -5.11 11.41
N PRO A 252 5.95 -4.64 11.08
CA PRO A 252 6.39 -3.29 11.46
C PRO A 252 5.66 -2.20 10.65
N GLY A 253 5.48 -1.03 11.26
CA GLY A 253 4.80 0.12 10.66
C GLY A 253 3.39 -0.22 10.20
N THR A 254 3.03 0.20 8.99
CA THR A 254 1.73 -0.12 8.38
C THR A 254 1.54 -1.61 8.09
N GLY A 255 2.58 -2.43 8.20
CA GLY A 255 2.50 -3.90 8.16
C GLY A 255 1.65 -4.48 9.29
N VAL A 256 1.37 -3.73 10.35
CA VAL A 256 0.45 -4.15 11.42
C VAL A 256 -1.01 -4.24 10.98
N ALA A 257 -1.36 -3.61 9.84
CA ALA A 257 -2.74 -3.47 9.38
C ALA A 257 -3.51 -4.81 9.38
N PRO A 258 -3.14 -5.83 8.59
CA PRO A 258 -3.91 -7.08 8.57
C PRO A 258 -3.91 -7.80 9.92
N PHE A 259 -2.86 -7.64 10.73
CA PHE A 259 -2.74 -8.31 12.03
C PHE A 259 -3.70 -7.75 13.08
N ARG A 260 -4.03 -6.47 13.00
CA ARG A 260 -5.14 -5.90 13.77
C ARG A 260 -6.45 -6.59 13.42
N GLY A 261 -6.75 -6.79 12.14
CA GLY A 261 -7.93 -7.51 11.68
C GLY A 261 -7.93 -8.97 12.14
N PHE A 262 -6.78 -9.65 12.03
CA PHE A 262 -6.60 -11.04 12.45
C PHE A 262 -6.88 -11.21 13.95
N LEU A 263 -6.32 -10.34 14.79
CA LEU A 263 -6.55 -10.37 16.24
C LEU A 263 -8.02 -10.14 16.56
N GLN A 264 -8.66 -9.12 15.96
CA GLN A 264 -10.09 -8.88 16.16
C GLN A 264 -10.95 -10.10 15.80
N GLU A 265 -10.63 -10.75 14.68
CA GLU A 265 -11.37 -11.90 14.20
C GLU A 265 -11.18 -13.13 15.09
N ARG A 266 -9.94 -13.43 15.48
CA ARG A 266 -9.62 -14.55 16.37
C ARG A 266 -10.26 -14.37 17.74
N ILE A 267 -10.24 -13.16 18.28
CA ILE A 267 -10.93 -12.83 19.54
C ILE A 267 -12.45 -13.02 19.39
N ALA A 268 -13.04 -12.51 18.31
CA ALA A 268 -14.48 -12.62 18.07
C ALA A 268 -14.95 -14.08 17.88
N ARG A 269 -14.10 -14.94 17.31
CA ARG A 269 -14.35 -16.38 17.17
C ARG A 269 -14.12 -17.17 18.46
N GLY A 270 -13.47 -16.59 19.45
CA GLY A 270 -13.03 -17.31 20.65
C GLY A 270 -11.90 -18.29 20.37
N ALA A 271 -11.01 -17.96 19.44
CA ALA A 271 -9.91 -18.84 19.05
C ALA A 271 -8.94 -19.09 20.22
N THR A 272 -8.57 -20.36 20.41
CA THR A 272 -7.76 -20.79 21.56
C THR A 272 -6.27 -20.91 21.23
N GLY A 273 -5.92 -20.98 19.95
CA GLY A 273 -4.54 -20.91 19.49
C GLY A 273 -3.92 -19.56 19.85
N ARG A 274 -2.68 -19.58 20.30
CA ARG A 274 -1.97 -18.41 20.82
C ARG A 274 -1.61 -17.44 19.71
N ASN A 275 -1.61 -16.16 20.03
CA ASN A 275 -1.27 -15.07 19.12
C ASN A 275 0.06 -14.43 19.53
N TRP A 276 1.02 -14.37 18.61
CA TRP A 276 2.29 -13.66 18.83
C TRP A 276 2.50 -12.60 17.75
N LEU A 277 2.65 -11.35 18.16
CA LEU A 277 2.95 -10.22 17.27
C LEU A 277 4.36 -9.67 17.50
N PHE A 278 5.13 -9.56 16.42
CA PHE A 278 6.32 -8.73 16.33
C PHE A 278 5.96 -7.42 15.62
N PHE A 279 5.95 -6.33 16.38
CA PHE A 279 5.69 -4.99 15.88
C PHE A 279 6.96 -4.15 15.98
N GLY A 280 7.12 -3.20 15.06
CA GLY A 280 8.22 -2.25 15.15
C GLY A 280 7.91 -0.93 14.47
N GLU A 281 8.49 0.14 15.01
CA GLU A 281 8.42 1.47 14.41
C GLU A 281 9.66 2.31 14.75
N GLN A 282 9.67 3.60 14.42
CA GLN A 282 10.78 4.50 14.72
C GLN A 282 10.89 4.78 16.22
N HIS A 283 9.83 5.36 16.81
CA HIS A 283 9.83 5.77 18.21
C HIS A 283 8.61 5.26 18.97
N LYS A 284 8.80 4.75 20.19
CA LYS A 284 7.67 4.33 21.03
C LYS A 284 6.72 5.48 21.34
N ALA A 285 7.28 6.64 21.66
CA ALA A 285 6.51 7.78 22.15
C ALA A 285 5.50 8.33 21.14
N CYS A 286 5.79 8.22 19.83
CA CYS A 286 4.97 8.85 18.79
C CYS A 286 4.56 7.95 17.63
N ASP A 287 5.15 6.76 17.47
CA ASP A 287 4.87 5.87 16.33
C ASP A 287 4.31 4.50 16.75
N TYR A 288 3.99 4.29 18.02
CA TYR A 288 3.40 3.03 18.47
C TYR A 288 1.92 2.93 18.06
N LEU A 289 1.72 2.50 16.81
CA LEU A 289 0.39 2.37 16.19
C LEU A 289 -0.47 1.40 17.00
N TYR A 290 -1.70 1.82 17.31
CA TYR A 290 -2.68 1.03 18.07
C TYR A 290 -2.21 0.60 19.47
N GLU A 291 -1.30 1.36 20.10
CA GLU A 291 -0.72 1.07 21.42
C GLU A 291 -1.76 0.63 22.47
N GLU A 292 -2.84 1.39 22.64
CA GLU A 292 -3.88 1.11 23.64
C GLU A 292 -4.56 -0.24 23.39
N GLU A 293 -4.92 -0.53 22.12
CA GLU A 293 -5.60 -1.77 21.73
C GLU A 293 -4.67 -2.98 21.88
N LEU A 294 -3.42 -2.87 21.42
CA LEU A 294 -2.43 -3.95 21.51
C LEU A 294 -2.04 -4.25 22.97
N THR A 295 -1.88 -3.22 23.81
CA THR A 295 -1.57 -3.37 25.24
C THR A 295 -2.72 -4.02 26.00
N ALA A 296 -3.96 -3.67 25.66
CA ALA A 296 -5.15 -4.27 26.26
C ALA A 296 -5.26 -5.76 25.89
N TRP A 297 -5.01 -6.13 24.63
CA TRP A 297 -5.00 -7.53 24.20
C TRP A 297 -3.85 -8.33 24.83
N GLU A 298 -2.68 -7.73 25.01
CA GLU A 298 -1.58 -8.40 25.71
C GLU A 298 -1.90 -8.67 27.19
N SER A 299 -2.54 -7.71 27.85
CA SER A 299 -2.94 -7.81 29.26
C SER A 299 -4.02 -8.87 29.49
N SER A 300 -4.95 -9.01 28.54
CA SER A 300 -6.04 -10.00 28.58
C SER A 300 -5.65 -11.38 28.05
N LYS A 301 -4.44 -11.52 27.48
CA LYS A 301 -3.93 -12.74 26.81
C LYS A 301 -4.62 -13.11 25.49
N ASP A 302 -5.49 -12.24 24.98
CA ASP A 302 -5.97 -12.29 23.60
C ASP A 302 -4.80 -12.18 22.61
N LEU A 303 -3.83 -11.32 22.93
CA LEU A 303 -2.50 -11.33 22.34
C LEU A 303 -1.56 -12.02 23.34
N TYR A 304 -1.25 -13.29 23.11
CA TYR A 304 -0.44 -14.08 24.05
C TYR A 304 0.93 -13.42 24.30
N ARG A 305 1.51 -12.85 23.24
CA ARG A 305 2.83 -12.22 23.30
C ARG A 305 2.99 -11.07 22.29
N LEU A 306 3.58 -9.97 22.74
CA LEU A 306 3.93 -8.82 21.92
C LEU A 306 5.42 -8.47 22.07
N ASP A 307 6.17 -8.56 20.97
CA ASP A 307 7.57 -8.13 20.93
C ASP A 307 7.69 -6.83 20.10
N LEU A 308 8.30 -5.81 20.72
CA LEU A 308 8.39 -4.46 20.18
C LEU A 308 9.81 -4.10 19.75
N ALA A 309 9.94 -3.49 18.58
CA ALA A 309 11.20 -3.00 18.03
C ALA A 309 11.12 -1.51 17.66
N PHE A 310 11.73 -0.64 18.47
CA PHE A 310 11.82 0.80 18.17
C PHE A 310 13.21 1.13 17.64
N SER A 311 13.27 1.52 16.37
CA SER A 311 14.55 1.63 15.64
C SER A 311 15.32 2.92 15.92
N ARG A 312 14.75 3.86 16.68
CA ARG A 312 15.34 5.19 16.90
C ARG A 312 15.30 5.65 18.36
N ASP A 313 14.90 4.79 19.30
CA ASP A 313 14.89 5.13 20.75
C ASP A 313 16.26 4.93 21.42
N GLN A 314 17.25 4.44 20.66
CA GLN A 314 18.63 4.21 21.07
C GLN A 314 19.61 4.39 19.90
N ASP A 315 20.92 4.42 20.17
CA ASP A 315 21.98 4.70 19.19
C ASP A 315 22.07 3.65 18.07
N HIS A 316 21.76 2.39 18.36
CA HIS A 316 21.80 1.28 17.40
C HIS A 316 20.39 0.89 16.93
N LYS A 317 20.28 0.34 15.71
CA LYS A 317 18.99 -0.03 15.13
C LYS A 317 18.47 -1.35 15.70
N ILE A 318 17.29 -1.30 16.32
CA ILE A 318 16.52 -2.48 16.72
C ILE A 318 15.34 -2.63 15.76
N TYR A 319 15.26 -3.78 15.08
CA TYR A 319 14.20 -4.12 14.13
C TYR A 319 13.56 -5.46 14.52
N VAL A 320 12.43 -5.77 13.88
CA VAL A 320 11.65 -6.99 14.20
C VAL A 320 12.45 -8.28 14.03
N GLN A 321 13.34 -8.36 13.05
CA GLN A 321 14.21 -9.53 12.88
C GLN A 321 15.20 -9.72 14.04
N HIS A 322 15.62 -8.63 14.70
CA HIS A 322 16.46 -8.74 15.91
C HIS A 322 15.63 -9.33 17.05
N LYS A 323 14.37 -8.89 17.21
CA LYS A 323 13.44 -9.47 18.18
C LYS A 323 13.07 -10.92 17.89
N MET A 324 12.99 -11.31 16.62
CA MET A 324 12.82 -12.72 16.26
C MET A 324 14.02 -13.57 16.71
N LEU A 325 15.25 -13.08 16.46
CA LEU A 325 16.47 -13.79 16.85
C LEU A 325 16.67 -13.85 18.37
N GLU A 326 16.38 -12.76 19.10
CA GLU A 326 16.36 -12.75 20.57
C GLU A 326 15.44 -13.84 21.15
N ASN A 327 14.38 -14.18 20.41
CA ASN A 327 13.36 -15.16 20.82
C ASN A 327 13.39 -16.45 20.00
N ALA A 328 14.53 -16.73 19.35
CA ALA A 328 14.67 -17.81 18.38
C ALA A 328 14.18 -19.18 18.90
N ALA A 329 14.57 -19.54 20.13
CA ALA A 329 14.24 -20.84 20.72
C ALA A 329 12.72 -21.04 20.87
N GLU A 330 11.99 -20.03 21.35
CA GLU A 330 10.54 -20.13 21.51
C GLU A 330 9.82 -20.03 20.17
N LEU A 331 10.28 -19.14 19.27
CA LEU A 331 9.74 -19.03 17.92
C LEU A 331 9.84 -20.39 17.20
N TRP A 332 10.97 -21.08 17.33
CA TRP A 332 11.17 -22.42 16.80
C TRP A 332 10.20 -23.45 17.37
N VAL A 333 9.96 -23.45 18.69
CA VAL A 333 8.98 -24.34 19.33
C VAL A 333 7.59 -24.15 18.73
N TRP A 334 7.16 -22.91 18.48
CA TRP A 334 5.87 -22.64 17.84
C TRP A 334 5.83 -23.13 16.39
N LEU A 335 6.90 -22.88 15.61
CA LEU A 335 6.99 -23.37 14.23
C LEU A 335 6.94 -24.90 14.15
N GLN A 336 7.64 -25.61 15.04
CA GLN A 336 7.54 -27.07 15.14
C GLN A 336 6.14 -27.52 15.57
N GLY A 337 5.52 -26.78 16.48
CA GLY A 337 4.17 -27.02 17.00
C GLY A 337 3.03 -26.79 16.00
N GLY A 338 3.33 -26.44 14.74
CA GLY A 338 2.31 -26.27 13.72
C GLY A 338 1.88 -24.83 13.47
N ALA A 339 2.47 -23.85 14.15
CA ALA A 339 2.07 -22.44 14.03
C ALA A 339 2.13 -21.94 12.58
N HIS A 340 1.23 -21.01 12.27
CA HIS A 340 1.26 -20.24 11.03
C HIS A 340 2.08 -18.96 11.23
N PHE A 341 2.93 -18.65 10.25
CA PHE A 341 3.84 -17.51 10.24
C PHE A 341 3.44 -16.53 9.14
N TYR A 342 3.27 -15.26 9.51
CA TYR A 342 2.80 -14.21 8.63
C TYR A 342 3.75 -13.02 8.61
N VAL A 343 3.99 -12.46 7.43
CA VAL A 343 4.80 -11.24 7.26
C VAL A 343 4.01 -10.22 6.45
N CYS A 344 3.93 -8.98 6.94
CA CYS A 344 3.32 -7.87 6.19
C CYS A 344 4.15 -6.60 6.30
N GLY A 345 4.24 -5.83 5.21
CA GLY A 345 4.95 -4.54 5.16
C GLY A 345 5.91 -4.44 3.97
N ASP A 346 7.04 -3.75 4.19
CA ASP A 346 8.03 -3.43 3.13
C ASP A 346 8.61 -4.68 2.45
N ALA A 347 8.41 -4.79 1.14
CA ALA A 347 8.96 -5.88 0.32
C ALA A 347 10.45 -5.71 -0.01
N ALA A 348 10.96 -4.47 -0.03
CA ALA A 348 12.29 -4.17 -0.55
C ALA A 348 13.41 -4.64 0.39
N TYR A 349 13.21 -4.45 1.70
CA TYR A 349 14.22 -4.70 2.74
C TYR A 349 13.68 -5.59 3.86
N MET A 350 12.60 -5.17 4.54
CA MET A 350 12.10 -5.83 5.75
C MET A 350 11.75 -7.29 5.52
N ALA A 351 10.99 -7.60 4.46
CA ALA A 351 10.60 -8.97 4.15
C ALA A 351 11.81 -9.90 3.91
N LYS A 352 12.91 -9.39 3.34
CA LYS A 352 14.13 -10.17 3.09
C LYS A 352 14.90 -10.42 4.39
N ASP A 353 14.96 -9.42 5.26
CA ASP A 353 15.64 -9.52 6.55
C ASP A 353 14.91 -10.47 7.51
N VAL A 354 13.58 -10.42 7.53
CA VAL A 354 12.74 -11.38 8.25
C VAL A 354 12.92 -12.79 7.69
N ASP A 355 12.94 -12.97 6.37
CA ASP A 355 13.16 -14.28 5.75
C ASP A 355 14.54 -14.84 6.13
N ARG A 356 15.59 -14.01 6.11
CA ARG A 356 16.94 -14.40 6.51
C ARG A 356 16.99 -14.80 7.99
N ALA A 357 16.36 -14.03 8.88
CA ALA A 357 16.28 -14.39 10.29
C ALA A 357 15.52 -15.70 10.51
N LEU A 358 14.46 -15.96 9.75
CA LEU A 358 13.71 -17.22 9.82
C LEU A 358 14.59 -18.43 9.41
N HIS A 359 15.41 -18.29 8.35
CA HIS A 359 16.37 -19.33 7.97
C HIS A 359 17.39 -19.58 9.08
N GLN A 360 17.96 -18.51 9.65
CA GLN A 360 18.92 -18.61 10.76
C GLN A 360 18.31 -19.33 11.97
N ILE A 361 17.05 -19.04 12.33
CA ILE A 361 16.35 -19.74 13.42
C ILE A 361 16.20 -21.24 13.11
N CYS A 362 15.86 -21.60 11.87
CA CYS A 362 15.75 -23.00 11.46
C CYS A 362 17.11 -23.73 11.55
N GLU A 363 18.20 -23.08 11.12
CA GLU A 363 19.55 -23.64 11.19
C GLU A 363 19.99 -23.84 12.65
N GLU A 364 19.90 -22.80 13.47
CA GLU A 364 20.42 -22.81 14.85
C GLU A 364 19.55 -23.65 15.80
N GLN A 365 18.24 -23.42 15.79
CA GLN A 365 17.31 -24.06 16.74
C GLN A 365 16.82 -25.40 16.23
N GLY A 366 16.65 -25.54 14.92
CA GLY A 366 16.28 -26.79 14.27
C GLY A 366 17.45 -27.74 14.02
N ARG A 367 18.69 -27.29 14.22
CA ARG A 367 19.93 -28.03 13.92
C ARG A 367 19.96 -28.50 12.46
N MET A 368 19.39 -27.69 11.58
CA MET A 368 19.34 -27.92 10.15
C MET A 368 20.58 -27.34 9.49
N ASN A 369 21.06 -27.98 8.43
CA ASN A 369 21.96 -27.30 7.50
C ASN A 369 21.16 -26.30 6.62
N ALA A 370 21.88 -25.48 5.85
CA ALA A 370 21.25 -24.44 5.02
C ALA A 370 20.25 -24.99 3.99
N GLU A 371 20.53 -26.14 3.38
CA GLU A 371 19.62 -26.75 2.39
C GLU A 371 18.33 -27.27 3.06
N GLU A 372 18.46 -27.89 4.23
CA GLU A 372 17.34 -28.35 5.05
C GLU A 372 16.47 -27.18 5.52
N ALA A 373 17.07 -26.07 5.97
CA ALA A 373 16.34 -24.87 6.37
C ALA A 373 15.56 -24.24 5.20
N ILE A 374 16.18 -24.15 4.02
CA ILE A 374 15.52 -23.70 2.79
C ILE A 374 14.33 -24.60 2.45
N GLN A 375 14.51 -25.92 2.55
CA GLN A 375 13.45 -26.89 2.24
C GLN A 375 12.30 -26.79 3.25
N PHE A 376 12.60 -26.69 4.53
CA PHE A 376 11.60 -26.50 5.59
C PHE A 376 10.73 -25.25 5.34
N ILE A 377 11.34 -24.12 5.02
CA ILE A 377 10.62 -22.86 4.72
C ILE A 377 9.80 -22.98 3.43
N LYS A 378 10.31 -23.68 2.40
CA LYS A 378 9.51 -23.99 1.19
C LYS A 378 8.28 -24.82 1.55
N ASP A 379 8.40 -25.80 2.43
CA ASP A 379 7.29 -26.64 2.85
C ASP A 379 6.26 -25.89 3.70
N LEU A 380 6.69 -24.95 4.55
CA LEU A 380 5.79 -24.01 5.23
C LEU A 380 5.00 -23.16 4.24
N ARG A 381 5.64 -22.63 3.19
CA ARG A 381 4.93 -21.85 2.15
C ARG A 381 3.96 -22.73 1.37
N LYS A 382 4.38 -23.94 0.97
CA LYS A 382 3.55 -24.90 0.23
C LYS A 382 2.32 -25.33 1.02
N SER A 383 2.45 -25.50 2.33
CA SER A 383 1.36 -25.83 3.26
C SER A 383 0.55 -24.62 3.71
N LYS A 384 0.79 -23.42 3.15
CA LYS A 384 0.17 -22.14 3.56
C LYS A 384 0.37 -21.76 5.03
N ARG A 385 1.34 -22.39 5.69
CA ARG A 385 1.78 -22.03 7.05
C ARG A 385 2.77 -20.88 7.07
N TYR A 386 3.34 -20.48 5.94
CA TYR A 386 4.08 -19.22 5.81
C TYR A 386 3.49 -18.38 4.68
N GLN A 387 2.89 -17.24 5.03
CA GLN A 387 2.24 -16.31 4.10
C GLN A 387 2.84 -14.90 4.19
N ARG A 388 2.83 -14.17 3.07
CA ARG A 388 3.39 -12.82 2.97
C ARG A 388 2.43 -11.89 2.25
N ASP A 389 2.19 -10.71 2.82
CA ASP A 389 1.49 -9.59 2.20
C ASP A 389 2.42 -8.37 2.19
N VAL A 390 3.29 -8.31 1.19
CA VAL A 390 4.39 -7.33 1.13
C VAL A 390 4.28 -6.48 -0.13
N TYR A 391 4.58 -5.19 0.00
CA TYR A 391 4.38 -4.18 -1.05
C TYR A 391 5.58 -3.24 -1.20
#